data_AF-A0A7N0ZS15-F1
#
_entry.id   AF-A0A7N0ZS15-F1
#
_cell.length_a   1.000
_cell.length_b   1.000
_cell.length_c   1.000
_cell.angle_alpha   90.00
_cell.angle_beta   90.00
_cell.angle_gamma   90.00
#
_symmetry.space_group_name_H-M   'P 1'
#
loop_
_entity.id
_entity.type
_entity.pdbx_description
1 polymer ?
#
loop_
_entity_poly.entity_id
_entity_poly.type
_entity_poly.pdbx_seq_one_letter_code
_entity_poly.pdbx_strand_id
1 'polypeptide(L)'
;MCLRARESGGIRHAGLLQEWFGDRWWNGRIVILLATTLAVFAPMSSFKRIHSLRFTSALAVALALVFLAITAGITVVKLASGSLTMPRWLPDVPSLASVWNLFTVVPVLVTAYICHYNVHTIENELEKPSLIKPVVRTSLALCSIVYVMISFFGLLLFGDATLSDVLSNFDSNLGIPYSSLLNDAVRVSYALHLVLVFPIIFHPLRLNLDGLLFPSSRPLASDNRRFTLLSAALICLILLGANLIPSIWVAFQFTGATAAVCIGFIFPACIALKDPHGVATIKDKALSIAMIGLSVFANGIAIYSNAYALYQKHASPSA
;
A
#
# COMPACT_ATOMS: atom_id res chain seq x y z
N MET A 1 8.38 -6.51 1.06
CA MET A 1 9.69 -5.86 0.83
C MET A 1 10.54 -6.81 0.01
N CYS A 2 11.11 -6.34 -1.09
CA CYS A 2 11.77 -7.14 -2.13
C CYS A 2 13.13 -7.77 -1.73
N LEU A 3 13.49 -7.66 -0.45
CA LEU A 3 14.71 -8.24 0.13
C LEU A 3 14.66 -9.78 0.24
N ARG A 4 13.48 -10.39 0.04
CA ARG A 4 13.20 -11.80 0.34
C ARG A 4 12.72 -12.55 -0.90
N ALA A 5 13.07 -13.83 -0.97
CA ALA A 5 12.45 -14.76 -1.88
C ALA A 5 10.96 -15.01 -1.60
N ARG A 6 10.15 -15.12 -2.66
CA ARG A 6 8.71 -15.34 -2.59
C ARG A 6 8.28 -16.38 -3.62
N GLU A 7 7.37 -17.26 -3.23
CA GLU A 7 6.84 -18.27 -4.13
C GLU A 7 5.50 -17.78 -4.68
N SER A 8 5.39 -17.68 -6.00
CA SER A 8 4.16 -17.31 -6.71
C SER A 8 3.94 -18.29 -7.85
N GLY A 9 2.83 -19.04 -7.82
CA GLY A 9 2.50 -19.99 -8.88
C GLY A 9 3.50 -21.13 -9.08
N GLY A 10 4.22 -21.55 -8.03
CA GLY A 10 5.25 -22.60 -8.11
C GLY A 10 6.64 -22.14 -8.54
N ILE A 11 6.83 -20.84 -8.81
CA ILE A 11 8.14 -20.24 -9.11
C ILE A 11 8.65 -19.51 -7.87
N ARG A 12 9.87 -19.82 -7.45
CA ARG A 12 10.55 -19.18 -6.32
C ARG A 12 11.31 -17.95 -6.83
N HIS A 13 10.73 -16.78 -6.65
CA HIS A 13 11.38 -15.49 -6.88
C HIS A 13 12.44 -15.27 -5.81
N ALA A 14 13.65 -14.85 -6.16
CA ALA A 14 14.72 -14.60 -5.19
C ALA A 14 14.62 -13.20 -4.59
N GLY A 15 15.04 -13.03 -3.34
CA GLY A 15 15.15 -11.70 -2.72
C GLY A 15 16.46 -11.03 -3.06
N LEU A 16 16.53 -9.69 -3.03
CA LEU A 16 17.79 -8.95 -3.27
C LEU A 16 18.97 -9.49 -2.43
N LEU A 17 18.75 -9.77 -1.14
CA LEU A 17 19.82 -10.28 -0.27
C LEU A 17 20.22 -11.71 -0.63
N GLN A 18 19.29 -12.50 -1.15
CA GLN A 18 19.55 -13.86 -1.60
C GLN A 18 20.29 -13.86 -2.94
N GLU A 19 19.99 -12.93 -3.84
CA GLU A 19 20.71 -12.73 -5.10
C GLU A 19 22.14 -12.25 -4.87
N TRP A 20 22.35 -11.31 -3.95
CA TRP A 20 23.67 -10.74 -3.70
C TRP A 20 24.57 -11.63 -2.83
N PHE A 21 24.01 -12.36 -1.85
CA PHE A 21 24.80 -13.09 -0.85
C PHE A 21 24.58 -14.62 -0.83
N GLY A 22 23.72 -15.13 -1.70
CA GLY A 22 23.35 -16.56 -1.79
C GLY A 22 22.32 -17.00 -0.74
N ASP A 23 21.93 -18.27 -0.76
CA ASP A 23 21.00 -18.83 0.23
C ASP A 23 21.76 -19.09 1.56
N ARG A 24 21.55 -18.21 2.55
CA ARG A 24 22.18 -18.30 3.88
C ARG A 24 21.12 -18.27 4.97
N TRP A 25 21.42 -18.81 6.15
CA TRP A 25 20.47 -18.91 7.27
C TRP A 25 19.89 -17.54 7.72
N TRP A 26 20.70 -16.47 7.62
CA TRP A 26 20.29 -15.10 7.95
C TRP A 26 19.39 -14.45 6.89
N ASN A 27 19.26 -15.08 5.71
CA ASN A 27 18.29 -14.67 4.69
C ASN A 27 16.87 -15.22 4.98
N GLY A 28 16.66 -15.88 6.12
CA GLY A 28 15.33 -16.29 6.58
C GLY A 28 14.39 -15.10 6.83
N ARG A 29 13.09 -15.29 6.53
CA ARG A 29 12.04 -14.26 6.67
C ARG A 29 12.07 -13.56 8.03
N ILE A 30 12.13 -14.35 9.10
CA ILE A 30 12.09 -13.85 10.48
C ILE A 30 13.33 -12.99 10.76
N VAL A 31 14.51 -13.45 10.35
CA VAL A 31 15.78 -12.76 10.61
C VAL A 31 15.86 -11.44 9.85
N ILE A 32 15.52 -11.41 8.55
CA ILE A 32 15.52 -10.17 7.74
C ILE A 32 14.52 -9.16 8.29
N LEU A 33 13.30 -9.59 8.62
CA LEU A 33 12.27 -8.69 9.14
C LEU A 33 12.66 -8.15 10.52
N LEU A 34 13.18 -8.99 11.40
CA LEU A 34 13.62 -8.57 12.73
C LEU A 34 14.82 -7.61 12.64
N ALA A 35 15.82 -7.93 11.83
CA ALA A 35 16.99 -7.08 11.62
C ALA A 35 16.60 -5.71 11.04
N THR A 36 15.80 -5.68 9.96
CA THR A 36 15.30 -4.43 9.37
C THR A 36 14.44 -3.65 10.37
N THR A 37 13.62 -4.33 11.16
CA THR A 37 12.77 -3.67 12.17
C THR A 37 13.59 -3.00 13.26
N LEU A 38 14.59 -3.68 13.81
CA LEU A 38 15.43 -3.13 14.87
C LEU A 38 16.39 -2.05 14.35
N ALA A 39 16.99 -2.27 13.18
CA ALA A 39 18.02 -1.37 12.64
C ALA A 39 17.43 -0.15 11.92
N VAL A 40 16.23 -0.26 11.35
CA VAL A 40 15.65 0.77 10.48
C VAL A 40 14.32 1.30 11.03
N PHE A 41 13.31 0.44 11.22
CA PHE A 41 11.97 0.92 11.59
C PHE A 41 11.90 1.45 13.02
N ALA A 42 12.55 0.81 13.98
CA ALA A 42 12.59 1.25 15.38
C ALA A 42 13.22 2.65 15.54
N PRO A 43 14.43 2.95 15.01
CA PRO A 43 14.97 4.31 15.10
C PRO A 43 14.12 5.33 14.34
N MET A 44 13.61 4.99 13.15
CA MET A 44 12.73 5.88 12.38
C MET A 44 11.41 6.20 13.10
N SER A 45 10.85 5.24 13.84
CA SER A 45 9.61 5.45 14.62
C SER A 45 9.80 6.32 15.86
N SER A 46 11.04 6.48 16.33
CA SER A 46 11.37 7.17 17.57
C SER A 46 11.30 8.70 17.42
N PHE A 47 11.15 9.21 16.20
CA PHE A 47 10.94 10.64 15.99
C PHE A 47 9.62 11.11 16.60
N LYS A 48 9.71 12.18 17.40
CA LYS A 48 8.59 12.78 18.13
C LYS A 48 7.90 13.92 17.41
N ARG A 49 8.50 14.49 16.36
CA ARG A 49 7.99 15.67 15.64
C ARG A 49 7.90 15.40 14.14
N ILE A 50 6.76 15.75 13.55
CA ILE A 50 6.46 15.59 12.12
C ILE A 50 7.32 16.50 11.24
N HIS A 51 7.78 17.64 11.74
CA HIS A 51 8.53 18.61 10.93
C HIS A 51 9.81 18.04 10.28
N SER A 52 10.47 17.04 10.91
CA SER A 52 11.62 16.34 10.28
C SER A 52 11.22 15.41 9.13
N LEU A 53 9.95 14.98 9.09
CA LEU A 53 9.42 14.07 8.07
C LEU A 53 9.07 14.78 6.74
N ARG A 54 9.06 16.11 6.68
CA ARG A 54 8.82 16.82 5.41
C ARG A 54 9.86 16.45 4.34
N PHE A 55 11.12 16.31 4.75
CA PHE A 55 12.21 15.91 3.87
C PHE A 55 12.10 14.44 3.48
N THR A 56 11.73 13.57 4.43
CA THR A 56 11.53 12.13 4.14
C THR A 56 10.34 11.91 3.21
N SER A 57 9.28 12.71 3.32
CA SER A 57 8.13 12.68 2.41
C SER A 57 8.51 13.11 0.98
N ALA A 58 9.23 14.24 0.84
CA ALA A 58 9.70 14.70 -0.47
C ALA A 58 10.64 13.68 -1.13
N LEU A 59 11.57 13.11 -0.36
CA LEU A 59 12.48 12.07 -0.83
C LEU A 59 11.73 10.77 -1.20
N ALA A 60 10.71 10.39 -0.43
CA ALA A 60 9.87 9.24 -0.76
C ALA A 60 9.14 9.43 -2.10
N VAL A 61 8.56 10.61 -2.35
CA VAL A 61 7.93 10.93 -3.64
C VAL A 61 8.96 10.89 -4.77
N ALA A 62 10.14 11.47 -4.58
CA ALA A 62 11.21 11.43 -5.58
C ALA A 62 11.61 9.99 -5.93
N LEU A 63 11.75 9.10 -4.94
CA LEU A 63 12.05 7.68 -5.19
C LEU A 63 10.95 6.94 -5.94
N ALA A 64 9.68 7.27 -5.69
CA ALA A 64 8.56 6.73 -6.47
C ALA A 64 8.62 7.20 -7.94
N LEU A 65 9.01 8.46 -8.18
CA LEU A 65 9.23 8.97 -9.53
C LEU A 65 10.45 8.35 -10.21
N VAL A 66 11.51 8.03 -9.47
CA VAL A 66 12.67 7.27 -9.98
C VAL A 66 12.24 5.87 -10.41
N PHE A 67 11.47 5.16 -9.57
CA PHE A 67 10.90 3.87 -9.92
C PHE A 67 10.05 3.93 -11.20
N LEU A 68 9.19 4.95 -11.31
CA LEU A 68 8.40 5.20 -12.52
C LEU A 68 9.30 5.47 -13.73
N ALA A 69 10.30 6.35 -13.60
CA ALA A 69 11.19 6.72 -14.70
C ALA A 69 12.01 5.53 -15.22
N ILE A 70 12.54 4.69 -14.32
CA ILE A 70 13.27 3.47 -14.70
C ILE A 70 12.32 2.50 -15.41
N THR A 71 11.13 2.25 -14.83
CA THR A 71 10.14 1.34 -15.44
C THR A 71 9.72 1.82 -16.82
N ALA A 72 9.40 3.11 -16.96
CA ALA A 72 9.07 3.72 -18.25
C ALA A 72 10.22 3.63 -19.25
N GLY A 73 11.45 3.90 -18.81
CA GLY A 73 12.65 3.81 -19.65
C GLY A 73 12.89 2.40 -20.18
N ILE A 74 12.76 1.39 -19.31
CA ILE A 74 12.84 -0.03 -19.70
C ILE A 74 11.77 -0.33 -20.76
N THR A 75 10.53 0.08 -20.54
CA THR A 75 9.44 -0.13 -21.49
C THR A 75 9.71 0.54 -22.83
N VAL A 76 10.20 1.78 -22.85
CA VAL A 76 10.56 2.49 -24.09
C VAL A 76 11.69 1.79 -24.85
N VAL A 77 12.74 1.34 -24.15
CA VAL A 77 13.84 0.60 -24.77
C VAL A 77 13.33 -0.70 -25.39
N LYS A 78 12.52 -1.48 -24.67
CA LYS A 78 11.93 -2.71 -25.21
C LYS A 78 10.98 -2.47 -26.38
N LEU A 79 10.23 -1.36 -26.34
CA LEU A 79 9.34 -0.97 -27.44
C LEU A 79 10.17 -0.63 -28.69
N ALA A 80 11.26 0.11 -28.52
CA ALA A 80 12.16 0.49 -29.60
C ALA A 80 12.91 -0.72 -30.19
N SER A 81 13.25 -1.72 -29.38
CA SER A 81 13.88 -2.96 -29.84
C SER A 81 12.90 -3.98 -30.43
N GLY A 82 11.59 -3.69 -30.44
CA GLY A 82 10.56 -4.60 -30.94
C GLY A 82 10.39 -5.88 -30.11
N SER A 83 10.94 -5.91 -28.89
CA SER A 83 10.93 -7.09 -28.00
C SER A 83 9.77 -7.07 -27.00
N LEU A 84 8.82 -6.13 -27.15
CA LEU A 84 7.59 -6.12 -26.36
C LEU A 84 6.52 -7.00 -27.00
N THR A 85 6.09 -8.00 -26.27
CA THR A 85 4.78 -8.61 -26.49
C THR A 85 3.71 -7.63 -26.03
N MET A 86 2.92 -7.11 -26.98
CA MET A 86 1.85 -6.17 -26.67
C MET A 86 0.83 -6.83 -25.71
N PRO A 87 0.53 -6.22 -24.55
CA PRO A 87 -0.40 -6.81 -23.61
C PRO A 87 -1.83 -6.77 -24.16
N ARG A 88 -2.67 -7.65 -23.62
CA ARG A 88 -4.10 -7.62 -23.88
C ARG A 88 -4.73 -6.40 -23.20
N TRP A 89 -5.39 -5.55 -23.98
CA TRP A 89 -6.08 -4.37 -23.45
C TRP A 89 -7.41 -4.70 -22.75
N LEU A 90 -8.05 -5.79 -23.16
CA LEU A 90 -9.32 -6.26 -22.60
C LEU A 90 -9.12 -7.58 -21.85
N PRO A 91 -9.70 -7.73 -20.65
CA PRO A 91 -9.61 -8.96 -19.88
C PRO A 91 -10.32 -10.10 -20.62
N ASP A 92 -9.77 -11.31 -20.50
CA ASP A 92 -10.51 -12.51 -20.89
C ASP A 92 -11.60 -12.79 -19.86
N VAL A 93 -12.85 -12.90 -20.31
CA VAL A 93 -13.98 -13.15 -19.42
C VAL A 93 -14.62 -14.48 -19.80
N PRO A 94 -13.93 -15.61 -19.56
CA PRO A 94 -14.44 -16.93 -19.93
C PRO A 94 -15.65 -17.35 -19.09
N SER A 95 -15.91 -16.70 -17.95
CA SER A 95 -17.02 -17.02 -17.05
C SER A 95 -17.48 -15.81 -16.24
N LEU A 96 -18.70 -15.88 -15.70
CA LEU A 96 -19.21 -14.89 -14.75
C LEU A 96 -18.31 -14.73 -13.51
N ALA A 97 -17.61 -15.81 -13.09
CA ALA A 97 -16.67 -15.76 -11.97
C ALA A 97 -15.48 -14.82 -12.25
N SER A 98 -15.01 -14.71 -13.49
CA SER A 98 -13.96 -13.77 -13.88
C SER A 98 -14.43 -12.31 -13.74
N VAL A 99 -15.71 -12.01 -13.98
CA VAL A 99 -16.28 -10.68 -13.74
C VAL A 99 -16.28 -10.35 -12.25
N TRP A 100 -16.66 -11.30 -11.40
CA TRP A 100 -16.66 -11.10 -9.95
C TRP A 100 -15.25 -10.96 -9.36
N ASN A 101 -14.24 -11.55 -10.00
CA ASN A 101 -12.84 -11.35 -9.64
C ASN A 101 -12.36 -9.91 -9.88
N LEU A 102 -12.93 -9.18 -10.85
CA LEU A 102 -12.59 -7.78 -11.08
C LEU A 102 -12.94 -6.89 -9.88
N PHE A 103 -14.01 -7.23 -9.15
CA PHE A 103 -14.41 -6.52 -7.93
C PHE A 103 -13.41 -6.66 -6.79
N THR A 104 -12.53 -7.67 -6.85
CA THR A 104 -11.47 -7.85 -5.83
C THR A 104 -10.39 -6.77 -5.89
N VAL A 105 -10.35 -5.98 -6.97
CA VAL A 105 -9.48 -4.81 -7.16
C VAL A 105 -10.05 -3.58 -6.44
N VAL A 106 -11.37 -3.49 -6.25
CA VAL A 106 -12.03 -2.32 -5.63
C VAL A 106 -11.49 -2.04 -4.21
N PRO A 107 -11.38 -3.02 -3.29
CA PRO A 107 -10.76 -2.80 -2.00
C PRO A 107 -9.31 -2.31 -2.08
N VAL A 108 -8.54 -2.80 -3.05
CA VAL A 108 -7.14 -2.38 -3.25
C VAL A 108 -7.08 -0.92 -3.68
N LEU A 109 -7.94 -0.49 -4.61
CA LEU A 109 -8.06 0.91 -5.01
C LEU A 109 -8.52 1.81 -3.86
N VAL A 110 -9.51 1.39 -3.09
CA VAL A 110 -9.96 2.15 -1.90
C VAL A 110 -8.83 2.31 -0.90
N THR A 111 -8.04 1.25 -0.67
CA THR A 111 -6.84 1.32 0.18
C THR A 111 -5.79 2.26 -0.40
N ALA A 112 -5.58 2.27 -1.72
CA ALA A 112 -4.57 3.11 -2.35
C ALA A 112 -4.86 4.62 -2.22
N TYR A 113 -6.14 4.99 -2.14
CA TYR A 113 -6.60 6.38 -2.01
C TYR A 113 -6.97 6.79 -0.57
N ILE A 114 -6.82 5.90 0.42
CA ILE A 114 -7.15 6.25 1.81
C ILE A 114 -6.05 7.12 2.43
N CYS A 115 -6.37 8.40 2.63
CA CYS A 115 -5.50 9.35 3.33
C CYS A 115 -6.17 10.07 4.51
N HIS A 116 -7.45 9.78 4.76
CA HIS A 116 -8.31 10.46 5.73
C HIS A 116 -7.72 10.53 7.15
N TYR A 117 -7.03 9.48 7.61
CA TYR A 117 -6.41 9.43 8.94
C TYR A 117 -5.24 10.41 9.12
N ASN A 118 -4.69 10.95 8.02
CA ASN A 118 -3.62 11.94 8.04
C ASN A 118 -4.13 13.38 7.89
N VAL A 119 -5.37 13.60 7.42
CA VAL A 119 -5.86 14.92 7.02
C VAL A 119 -5.76 15.93 8.16
N HIS A 120 -6.22 15.58 9.37
CA HIS A 120 -6.15 16.48 10.52
C HIS A 120 -4.71 16.74 11.00
N THR A 121 -3.84 15.73 10.90
CA THR A 121 -2.43 15.90 11.28
C THR A 121 -1.74 16.86 10.30
N ILE A 122 -2.03 16.75 9.00
CA ILE A 122 -1.50 17.66 7.97
C ILE A 122 -2.09 19.06 8.12
N GLU A 123 -3.39 19.17 8.40
CA GLU A 123 -4.08 20.44 8.65
C GLU A 123 -3.46 21.23 9.80
N ASN A 124 -3.12 20.57 10.91
CA ASN A 124 -2.49 21.20 12.07
C ASN A 124 -1.05 21.68 11.81
N GLU A 125 -0.38 21.15 10.78
CA GLU A 125 1.00 21.52 10.40
C GLU A 125 1.04 22.56 9.26
N LEU A 126 -0.10 22.88 8.64
CA LEU A 126 -0.21 23.89 7.60
C LEU A 126 -0.13 25.29 8.22
N GLU A 127 0.64 26.19 7.59
CA GLU A 127 0.70 27.61 7.98
C GLU A 127 -0.69 28.27 7.95
N LYS A 128 -1.52 27.86 6.98
CA LYS A 128 -2.92 28.29 6.84
C LYS A 128 -3.81 27.05 6.68
N PRO A 129 -4.64 26.72 7.69
CA PRO A 129 -5.55 25.56 7.61
C PRO A 129 -6.51 25.60 6.41
N SER A 130 -6.88 26.80 5.93
CA SER A 130 -7.74 26.97 4.75
C SER A 130 -7.15 26.37 3.46
N LEU A 131 -5.84 26.13 3.40
CA LEU A 131 -5.16 25.51 2.26
C LEU A 131 -5.30 23.98 2.21
N ILE A 132 -5.94 23.34 3.19
CA ILE A 132 -6.08 21.88 3.21
C ILE A 132 -6.80 21.34 1.95
N LYS A 133 -7.83 22.04 1.46
CA LYS A 133 -8.59 21.62 0.27
C LYS A 133 -7.72 21.57 -1.00
N PRO A 134 -7.02 22.64 -1.43
CA PRO A 134 -6.14 22.56 -2.59
C PRO A 134 -4.98 21.59 -2.38
N VAL A 135 -4.41 21.48 -1.16
CA VAL A 135 -3.33 20.52 -0.87
C VAL A 135 -3.80 19.09 -1.11
N VAL A 136 -4.97 18.70 -0.59
CA VAL A 136 -5.53 17.36 -0.79
C VAL A 136 -5.84 17.11 -2.26
N ARG A 137 -6.47 18.06 -2.97
CA ARG A 137 -6.80 17.92 -4.40
C ARG A 137 -5.56 17.72 -5.26
N THR A 138 -4.53 18.55 -5.10
CA THR A 138 -3.29 18.44 -5.86
C THR A 138 -2.55 17.14 -5.53
N SER A 139 -2.54 16.73 -4.26
CA SER A 139 -1.92 15.46 -3.83
C SER A 139 -2.63 14.25 -4.44
N LEU A 140 -3.96 14.24 -4.46
CA LEU A 140 -4.75 13.18 -5.09
C LEU A 140 -4.52 13.12 -6.60
N ALA A 141 -4.49 14.27 -7.28
CA ALA A 141 -4.23 14.33 -8.72
C ALA A 141 -2.83 13.80 -9.06
N LEU A 142 -1.80 14.23 -8.33
CA LEU A 142 -0.43 13.74 -8.49
C LEU A 142 -0.35 12.23 -8.24
N CYS A 143 -0.99 11.74 -7.17
CA CYS A 143 -1.05 10.33 -6.83
C CYS A 143 -1.72 9.50 -7.93
N SER A 144 -2.85 9.96 -8.46
CA SER A 144 -3.55 9.32 -9.58
C SER A 144 -2.68 9.24 -10.83
N ILE A 145 -1.98 10.32 -11.19
CA ILE A 145 -1.06 10.31 -12.34
C ILE A 145 0.02 9.25 -12.14
N VAL A 146 0.67 9.24 -10.98
CA VAL A 146 1.75 8.27 -10.68
C VAL A 146 1.21 6.82 -10.70
N TYR A 147 0.07 6.55 -10.08
CA TYR A 147 -0.54 5.22 -10.09
C TYR A 147 -0.92 4.74 -11.48
N VAL A 148 -1.55 5.59 -12.29
CA VAL A 148 -1.93 5.26 -13.68
C VAL A 148 -0.68 5.01 -14.51
N MET A 149 0.34 5.86 -14.41
CA MET A 149 1.57 5.72 -15.19
C MET A 149 2.35 4.46 -14.82
N ILE A 150 2.50 4.17 -13.52
CA ILE A 150 3.15 2.93 -13.05
C ILE A 150 2.37 1.70 -13.55
N SER A 151 1.03 1.72 -13.43
CA SER A 151 0.19 0.61 -13.87
C SER A 151 0.27 0.42 -15.38
N PHE A 152 0.27 1.50 -16.15
CA PHE A 152 0.38 1.48 -17.59
C PHE A 152 1.72 0.90 -18.06
N PHE A 153 2.84 1.42 -17.58
CA PHE A 153 4.16 0.92 -17.97
C PHE A 153 4.43 -0.49 -17.44
N GLY A 154 3.95 -0.82 -16.24
CA GLY A 154 4.03 -2.17 -15.69
C GLY A 154 3.26 -3.18 -16.54
N LEU A 155 2.04 -2.84 -16.96
CA LEU A 155 1.24 -3.68 -17.85
C LEU A 155 1.90 -3.84 -19.23
N LEU A 156 2.47 -2.77 -19.79
CA LEU A 156 3.22 -2.87 -21.05
C LEU A 156 4.47 -3.75 -20.91
N LEU A 157 5.14 -3.71 -19.76
CA LEU A 157 6.40 -4.43 -19.54
C LEU A 157 6.19 -5.93 -19.29
N PHE A 158 5.14 -6.29 -18.54
CA PHE A 158 4.93 -7.66 -18.07
C PHE A 158 3.67 -8.33 -18.64
N GLY A 159 2.69 -7.56 -19.11
CA GLY A 159 1.43 -8.07 -19.66
C GLY A 159 0.74 -9.07 -18.72
N ASP A 160 0.34 -10.21 -19.28
CA ASP A 160 -0.34 -11.29 -18.55
C ASP A 160 0.54 -11.95 -17.47
N ALA A 161 1.87 -11.74 -17.49
CA ALA A 161 2.80 -12.24 -16.49
C ALA A 161 2.92 -11.31 -15.25
N THR A 162 2.12 -10.25 -15.16
CA THR A 162 2.14 -9.32 -14.01
C THR A 162 1.76 -10.06 -12.72
N LEU A 163 2.65 -10.03 -11.73
CA LEU A 163 2.43 -10.67 -10.44
C LEU A 163 1.67 -9.77 -9.47
N SER A 164 1.09 -10.37 -8.42
CA SER A 164 0.41 -9.64 -7.32
C SER A 164 1.33 -8.63 -6.59
N ASP A 165 2.63 -8.78 -6.75
CA ASP A 165 3.67 -7.86 -6.30
C ASP A 165 4.60 -7.62 -7.48
N VAL A 166 4.38 -6.52 -8.21
CA VAL A 166 5.10 -6.21 -9.47
C VAL A 166 6.61 -6.13 -9.28
N LEU A 167 7.09 -5.84 -8.06
CA LEU A 167 8.52 -5.86 -7.78
C LEU A 167 9.14 -7.26 -7.93
N SER A 168 8.33 -8.30 -7.74
CA SER A 168 8.78 -9.68 -7.96
C SER A 168 9.02 -9.97 -9.44
N ASN A 169 8.44 -9.19 -10.37
CA ASN A 169 8.73 -9.32 -11.79
C ASN A 169 10.11 -8.75 -12.18
N PHE A 170 10.73 -7.94 -11.32
CA PHE A 170 12.09 -7.39 -11.53
C PHE A 170 13.19 -8.28 -10.95
N ASP A 171 12.91 -9.54 -10.60
CA ASP A 171 13.93 -10.50 -10.16
C ASP A 171 14.56 -11.29 -11.32
N SER A 172 14.05 -11.07 -12.54
CA SER A 172 14.35 -11.87 -13.72
C SER A 172 14.97 -11.00 -14.82
N ASN A 173 15.73 -11.63 -15.72
CA ASN A 173 16.39 -10.91 -16.81
C ASN A 173 15.34 -10.34 -17.77
N LEU A 174 15.33 -9.01 -17.91
CA LEU A 174 14.40 -8.30 -18.77
C LEU A 174 14.82 -8.36 -20.25
N GLY A 175 16.00 -8.87 -20.60
CA GLY A 175 16.44 -8.97 -22.00
C GLY A 175 16.89 -7.63 -22.59
N ILE A 176 17.32 -6.70 -21.73
CA ILE A 176 17.91 -5.40 -22.11
C ILE A 176 19.32 -5.24 -21.53
N PRO A 177 20.18 -4.39 -22.11
CA PRO A 177 21.47 -4.06 -21.51
C PRO A 177 21.31 -3.55 -20.07
N TYR A 178 22.21 -3.94 -19.19
CA TYR A 178 22.20 -3.57 -17.77
C TYR A 178 20.92 -3.97 -16.99
N SER A 179 20.18 -5.00 -17.46
CA SER A 179 18.94 -5.45 -16.81
C SER A 179 19.09 -5.70 -15.31
N SER A 180 20.16 -6.35 -14.86
CA SER A 180 20.39 -6.63 -13.44
C SER A 180 20.53 -5.36 -12.61
N LEU A 181 21.30 -4.38 -13.10
CA LEU A 181 21.48 -3.09 -12.42
C LEU A 181 20.19 -2.29 -12.34
N LEU A 182 19.40 -2.26 -13.42
CA LEU A 182 18.12 -1.55 -13.46
C LEU A 182 17.07 -2.22 -12.55
N ASN A 183 17.05 -3.56 -12.52
CA ASN A 183 16.23 -4.35 -11.61
C ASN A 183 16.57 -4.03 -10.14
N ASP A 184 17.86 -4.05 -9.79
CA ASP A 184 18.32 -3.72 -8.45
C ASP A 184 17.97 -2.28 -8.08
N ALA A 185 18.16 -1.33 -8.99
CA ALA A 185 17.80 0.07 -8.77
C ALA A 185 16.30 0.24 -8.50
N VAL A 186 15.42 -0.43 -9.26
CA VAL A 186 13.97 -0.46 -9.03
C VAL A 186 13.63 -1.02 -7.64
N ARG A 187 14.19 -2.18 -7.30
CA ARG A 187 13.86 -2.88 -6.05
C ARG A 187 14.38 -2.14 -4.82
N VAL A 188 15.59 -1.57 -4.90
CA VAL A 188 16.20 -0.76 -3.84
C VAL A 188 15.51 0.59 -3.68
N SER A 189 15.22 1.31 -4.78
CA SER A 189 14.53 2.61 -4.71
C SER A 189 13.16 2.49 -4.05
N TYR A 190 12.37 1.47 -4.41
CA TYR A 190 11.08 1.22 -3.79
C TYR A 190 11.20 0.71 -2.35
N ALA A 191 12.20 -0.13 -2.03
CA ALA A 191 12.45 -0.54 -0.66
C ALA A 191 12.77 0.67 0.25
N LEU A 192 13.59 1.61 -0.25
CA LEU A 192 13.90 2.85 0.45
C LEU A 192 12.68 3.77 0.55
N HIS A 193 11.87 3.87 -0.50
CA HIS A 193 10.59 4.57 -0.46
C HIS A 193 9.69 4.06 0.69
N LEU A 194 9.52 2.74 0.82
CA LEU A 194 8.72 2.15 1.91
C LEU A 194 9.29 2.47 3.30
N VAL A 195 10.62 2.44 3.44
CA VAL A 195 11.29 2.82 4.69
C VAL A 195 11.00 4.26 5.09
N LEU A 196 11.00 5.18 4.12
CA LEU A 196 10.74 6.60 4.38
C LEU A 196 9.26 6.91 4.62
N VAL A 197 8.34 6.12 4.03
CA VAL A 197 6.90 6.24 4.26
C VAL A 197 6.48 5.68 5.62
N PHE A 198 7.17 4.65 6.12
CA PHE A 198 6.84 4.00 7.40
C PHE A 198 6.62 4.99 8.56
N PRO A 199 7.54 5.91 8.91
CA PRO A 199 7.34 6.81 10.04
C PRO A 199 6.19 7.81 9.81
N ILE A 200 5.87 8.15 8.55
CA ILE A 200 4.75 9.03 8.19
C ILE A 200 3.41 8.40 8.55
N ILE A 201 3.26 7.09 8.35
CA ILE A 201 2.03 6.35 8.70
C ILE A 201 2.03 5.93 10.16
N PHE A 202 3.20 5.54 10.70
CA PHE A 202 3.33 5.08 12.08
C PHE A 202 3.01 6.18 13.10
N HIS A 203 3.39 7.43 12.81
CA HIS A 203 3.16 8.56 13.70
C HIS A 203 1.66 8.80 14.02
N PRO A 204 0.77 9.00 13.03
CA PRO A 204 -0.67 9.16 13.28
C PRO A 204 -1.30 7.89 13.84
N LEU A 205 -0.86 6.69 13.45
CA LEU A 205 -1.30 5.45 14.08
C LEU A 205 -1.07 5.47 15.60
N ARG A 206 0.15 5.85 16.02
CA ARG A 206 0.51 5.95 17.44
C ARG A 206 -0.31 7.01 18.16
N LEU A 207 -0.52 8.18 17.56
CA LEU A 207 -1.32 9.24 18.17
C LEU A 207 -2.80 8.85 18.33
N ASN A 208 -3.38 8.22 17.31
CA ASN A 208 -4.77 7.75 17.38
C ASN A 208 -4.93 6.67 18.45
N LEU A 209 -3.97 5.74 18.57
CA LEU A 209 -4.02 4.71 19.61
C LEU A 209 -3.81 5.27 21.01
N ASP A 210 -2.91 6.26 21.18
CA ASP A 210 -2.74 6.95 22.47
C ASP A 210 -4.01 7.70 22.89
N GLY A 211 -4.64 8.41 21.96
CA GLY A 211 -5.91 9.11 22.22
C GLY A 211 -7.06 8.16 22.58
N LEU A 212 -7.07 6.95 22.00
CA LEU A 212 -8.07 5.92 22.31
C LEU A 212 -7.85 5.28 23.69
N LEU A 213 -6.60 4.94 24.02
CA LEU A 213 -6.29 4.21 25.27
C LEU A 213 -6.12 5.14 26.48
N PHE A 214 -5.68 6.39 26.25
CA PHE A 214 -5.29 7.33 27.30
C PHE A 214 -5.87 8.74 27.08
N PRO A 215 -7.20 8.90 26.95
CA PRO A 215 -7.83 10.16 26.54
C PRO A 215 -7.58 11.33 27.51
N SER A 216 -7.45 11.06 28.81
CA SER A 216 -7.25 12.09 29.84
C SER A 216 -5.79 12.32 30.23
N SER A 217 -4.85 11.70 29.52
CA SER A 217 -3.44 11.76 29.87
C SER A 217 -2.72 12.96 29.23
N ARG A 218 -1.53 13.25 29.76
CA ARG A 218 -0.63 14.31 29.25
C ARG A 218 -0.28 14.07 27.77
N PRO A 219 0.16 15.09 27.01
CA PRO A 219 0.59 14.91 25.63
C PRO A 219 1.68 13.83 25.49
N LEU A 220 1.53 12.94 24.49
CA LEU A 220 2.43 11.79 24.30
C LEU A 220 3.91 12.16 24.16
N ALA A 221 4.21 13.33 23.60
CA ALA A 221 5.57 13.81 23.45
C ALA A 221 6.30 14.02 24.79
N SER A 222 5.55 14.26 25.88
CA SER A 222 6.06 14.53 27.22
C SER A 222 6.35 13.28 28.04
N ASP A 223 5.69 12.15 27.74
CA ASP A 223 5.85 10.90 28.48
C ASP A 223 6.69 9.89 27.67
N ASN A 224 7.99 9.84 27.96
CA ASN A 224 8.93 8.93 27.29
C ASN A 224 8.59 7.46 27.52
N ARG A 225 8.11 7.08 28.70
CA ARG A 225 7.83 5.67 29.01
C ARG A 225 6.64 5.18 28.21
N ARG A 226 5.56 5.96 28.21
CA ARG A 226 4.38 5.67 27.41
C ARG A 226 4.68 5.68 25.92
N PHE A 227 5.44 6.67 25.46
CA PHE A 227 5.88 6.77 24.08
C PHE A 227 6.63 5.51 23.62
N THR A 228 7.61 5.07 24.40
CA THR A 228 8.43 3.89 24.07
C THR A 228 7.62 2.60 24.16
N LEU A 229 6.80 2.43 25.21
CA LEU A 229 5.97 1.23 25.38
C LEU A 229 4.96 1.08 24.23
N LEU A 230 4.26 2.16 23.89
CA LEU A 230 3.28 2.17 22.82
C LEU A 230 3.94 1.90 21.46
N SER A 231 5.10 2.52 21.21
CA SER A 231 5.85 2.31 19.97
C SER A 231 6.36 0.87 19.86
N ALA A 232 6.92 0.31 20.95
CA ALA A 232 7.39 -1.06 20.99
C ALA A 232 6.26 -2.07 20.78
N ALA A 233 5.10 -1.88 21.43
CA ALA A 233 3.94 -2.74 21.27
C ALA A 233 3.41 -2.71 19.82
N LEU A 234 3.28 -1.52 19.22
CA LEU A 234 2.86 -1.37 17.82
C LEU A 234 3.83 -2.03 16.84
N ILE A 235 5.14 -1.82 17.02
CA ILE A 235 6.17 -2.43 16.17
C ILE A 235 6.14 -3.96 16.29
N CYS A 236 5.98 -4.49 17.51
CA CYS A 236 5.86 -5.92 17.73
C CYS A 236 4.63 -6.50 17.03
N LEU A 237 3.48 -5.82 17.10
CA LEU A 237 2.26 -6.23 16.42
C LEU A 237 2.41 -6.22 14.89
N ILE A 238 3.03 -5.17 14.35
CA ILE A 238 3.33 -5.05 12.91
C ILE A 238 4.28 -6.17 12.47
N LEU A 239 5.33 -6.46 13.25
CA LEU A 239 6.28 -7.54 12.95
C LEU A 239 5.60 -8.91 12.97
N LEU A 240 4.69 -9.15 13.92
CA LEU A 240 3.91 -10.38 13.98
C LEU A 240 3.01 -10.52 12.75
N GLY A 241 2.24 -9.48 12.42
CA GLY A 241 1.39 -9.45 11.22
C GLY A 241 2.19 -9.66 9.93
N ALA A 242 3.36 -9.03 9.83
CA ALA A 242 4.28 -9.18 8.69
C ALA A 242 4.88 -10.59 8.56
N ASN A 243 4.89 -11.40 9.63
CA ASN A 243 5.30 -12.80 9.56
C ASN A 243 4.12 -13.73 9.24
N LEU A 244 2.92 -13.43 9.74
CA LEU A 244 1.73 -14.26 9.56
C LEU A 244 1.11 -14.11 8.16
N ILE A 245 1.14 -12.93 7.56
CA ILE A 245 0.49 -12.67 6.26
C ILE A 245 1.51 -12.85 5.13
N PRO A 246 1.41 -13.89 4.28
CA PRO A 246 2.40 -14.16 3.23
C PRO A 246 2.21 -13.30 1.98
N SER A 247 1.04 -12.65 1.83
CA SER A 247 0.71 -11.86 0.65
C SER A 247 0.25 -10.44 0.97
N ILE A 248 0.94 -9.46 0.38
CA ILE A 248 0.55 -8.05 0.46
C ILE A 248 -0.83 -7.79 -0.16
N TRP A 249 -1.18 -8.56 -1.20
CA TRP A 249 -2.47 -8.45 -1.88
C TRP A 249 -3.63 -8.76 -0.93
N VAL A 250 -3.51 -9.83 -0.14
CA VAL A 250 -4.51 -10.20 0.88
C VAL A 250 -4.62 -9.12 1.95
N ALA A 251 -3.50 -8.54 2.39
CA ALA A 251 -3.50 -7.45 3.37
C ALA A 251 -4.25 -6.22 2.85
N PHE A 252 -4.01 -5.80 1.59
CA PHE A 252 -4.71 -4.66 0.98
C PHE A 252 -6.18 -4.95 0.73
N GLN A 253 -6.52 -6.15 0.27
CA GLN A 253 -7.93 -6.51 0.09
C GLN A 253 -8.71 -6.46 1.40
N PHE A 254 -8.15 -7.04 2.47
CA PHE A 254 -8.81 -7.06 3.77
C PHE A 254 -8.93 -5.65 4.37
N THR A 255 -7.83 -4.89 4.39
CA THR A 255 -7.80 -3.52 4.92
C THR A 255 -8.73 -2.59 4.13
N GLY A 256 -8.73 -2.76 2.81
CA GLY A 256 -9.60 -2.05 1.88
C GLY A 256 -11.06 -2.31 2.12
N ALA A 257 -11.43 -3.58 2.24
CA ALA A 257 -12.82 -3.99 2.36
C ALA A 257 -13.43 -3.67 3.73
N THR A 258 -12.59 -3.39 4.72
CA THR A 258 -13.01 -3.13 6.10
C THR A 258 -12.70 -1.69 6.51
N ALA A 259 -11.51 -1.44 7.07
CA ALA A 259 -11.13 -0.17 7.68
C ALA A 259 -11.18 1.01 6.70
N ALA A 260 -10.66 0.83 5.48
CA ALA A 260 -10.63 1.92 4.50
C ALA A 260 -12.02 2.31 4.03
N VAL A 261 -12.93 1.35 3.81
CA VAL A 261 -14.31 1.66 3.44
C VAL A 261 -15.08 2.30 4.60
N CYS A 262 -14.87 1.83 5.84
CA CYS A 262 -15.46 2.47 7.01
C CYS A 262 -15.07 3.95 7.10
N ILE A 263 -13.78 4.25 6.98
CA ILE A 263 -13.25 5.62 7.12
C ILE A 263 -13.60 6.48 5.91
N GLY A 264 -13.50 5.95 4.69
CA GLY A 264 -13.64 6.72 3.46
C GLY A 264 -15.09 6.93 3.02
N PHE A 265 -16.01 6.03 3.38
CA PHE A 265 -17.38 6.07 2.87
C PHE A 265 -18.44 5.99 3.97
N ILE A 266 -18.35 5.02 4.88
CA ILE A 266 -19.44 4.75 5.84
C ILE A 266 -19.51 5.84 6.92
N PHE A 267 -18.42 6.11 7.64
CA PHE A 267 -18.43 7.08 8.74
C PHE A 267 -18.76 8.50 8.28
N PRO A 268 -18.17 9.05 7.19
CA PRO A 268 -18.57 10.36 6.67
C PRO A 268 -20.06 10.43 6.31
N ALA A 269 -20.60 9.37 5.68
CA ALA A 269 -22.02 9.29 5.35
C ALA A 269 -22.92 9.23 6.60
N CYS A 270 -22.52 8.48 7.63
CA CYS A 270 -23.25 8.44 8.90
C CYS A 270 -23.26 9.82 9.60
N ILE A 271 -22.14 10.55 9.56
CA ILE A 271 -22.05 11.90 10.13
C ILE A 271 -23.00 12.85 9.40
N ALA A 272 -23.01 12.83 8.06
CA ALA A 272 -23.91 13.66 7.25
C ALA A 272 -25.40 13.33 7.45
N LEU A 273 -25.74 12.04 7.65
CA LEU A 273 -27.11 11.61 7.91
C LEU A 273 -27.60 11.99 9.30
N LYS A 274 -26.70 11.90 10.30
CA LYS A 274 -27.01 12.23 11.70
C LYS A 274 -26.64 13.68 12.05
N ASP A 275 -26.57 14.56 11.06
CA ASP A 275 -26.19 15.96 11.25
C ASP A 275 -27.22 16.69 12.15
N PRO A 276 -26.85 17.01 13.41
CA PRO A 276 -27.75 17.66 14.34
C PRO A 276 -27.91 19.16 14.05
N HIS A 277 -27.01 19.76 13.26
CA HIS A 277 -27.02 21.19 12.95
C HIS A 277 -27.76 21.51 11.65
N GLY A 278 -28.25 20.51 10.92
CA GLY A 278 -29.06 20.68 9.71
C GLY A 278 -28.32 21.33 8.53
N VAL A 279 -26.99 21.23 8.50
CA VAL A 279 -26.12 21.72 7.43
C VAL A 279 -26.26 20.84 6.17
N ALA A 280 -26.46 19.53 6.34
CA ALA A 280 -26.56 18.58 5.23
C ALA A 280 -27.88 18.71 4.45
N THR A 281 -27.77 18.92 3.13
CA THR A 281 -28.92 19.04 2.23
C THR A 281 -29.57 17.67 1.97
N ILE A 282 -30.78 17.66 1.41
CA ILE A 282 -31.46 16.42 0.98
C ILE A 282 -30.61 15.64 -0.03
N LYS A 283 -29.87 16.35 -0.90
CA LYS A 283 -28.93 15.73 -1.85
C LYS A 283 -27.77 15.05 -1.14
N ASP A 284 -27.21 15.67 -0.11
CA ASP A 284 -26.11 15.11 0.68
C ASP A 284 -26.55 13.86 1.45
N LYS A 285 -27.78 13.87 1.97
CA LYS A 285 -28.39 12.70 2.63
C LYS A 285 -28.63 11.55 1.64
N ALA A 286 -29.17 11.84 0.46
CA ALA A 286 -29.36 10.84 -0.59
C ALA A 286 -28.01 10.25 -1.06
N LEU A 287 -26.99 11.10 -1.26
CA LEU A 287 -25.63 10.68 -1.59
C LEU A 287 -25.05 9.79 -0.48
N SER A 288 -25.25 10.14 0.78
CA SER A 288 -24.76 9.38 1.93
C SER A 288 -25.35 7.97 1.99
N ILE A 289 -26.66 7.84 1.76
CA ILE A 289 -27.33 6.52 1.67
C ILE A 289 -26.76 5.71 0.51
N ALA A 290 -26.59 6.34 -0.67
CA ALA A 290 -26.00 5.68 -1.83
C ALA A 290 -24.55 5.22 -1.57
N MET A 291 -23.74 6.05 -0.91
CA MET A 291 -22.36 5.71 -0.54
C MET A 291 -22.31 4.50 0.40
N ILE A 292 -23.18 4.44 1.41
CA ILE A 292 -23.24 3.29 2.32
C ILE A 292 -23.68 2.03 1.56
N GLY A 293 -24.75 2.12 0.75
CA GLY A 293 -25.26 0.99 -0.01
C GLY A 293 -24.22 0.42 -0.98
N LEU A 294 -23.57 1.28 -1.77
CA LEU A 294 -22.53 0.89 -2.71
C LEU A 294 -21.32 0.27 -2.00
N SER A 295 -20.93 0.85 -0.86
CA SER A 295 -19.82 0.36 -0.03
C SER A 295 -20.07 -1.04 0.51
N VAL A 296 -21.25 -1.27 1.10
CA VAL A 296 -21.62 -2.58 1.65
C VAL A 296 -21.71 -3.61 0.53
N PHE A 297 -22.31 -3.24 -0.61
CA PHE A 297 -22.44 -4.13 -1.76
C PHE A 297 -21.08 -4.53 -2.36
N ALA A 298 -20.22 -3.54 -2.66
CA ALA A 298 -18.91 -3.79 -3.27
C ALA A 298 -18.02 -4.67 -2.36
N ASN A 299 -18.05 -4.44 -1.05
CA ASN A 299 -17.29 -5.25 -0.10
C ASN A 299 -17.88 -6.64 0.10
N GLY A 300 -19.21 -6.77 0.12
CA GLY A 300 -19.88 -8.06 0.18
C GLY A 300 -19.44 -8.96 -0.98
N ILE A 301 -19.42 -8.41 -2.20
CA ILE A 301 -18.91 -9.10 -3.38
C ILE A 301 -17.43 -9.42 -3.24
N ALA A 302 -16.59 -8.44 -2.86
CA ALA A 302 -15.15 -8.67 -2.78
C ALA A 302 -14.78 -9.75 -1.75
N ILE A 303 -15.42 -9.76 -0.58
CA ILE A 303 -15.23 -10.78 0.46
C ILE A 303 -15.71 -12.13 -0.05
N TYR A 304 -16.90 -12.20 -0.67
CA TYR A 304 -17.45 -13.42 -1.24
C TYR A 304 -16.52 -14.02 -2.31
N SER A 305 -16.10 -13.21 -3.30
CA SER A 305 -15.19 -13.65 -4.36
C SER A 305 -13.87 -14.17 -3.79
N ASN A 306 -13.32 -13.51 -2.77
CA ASN A 306 -12.07 -13.94 -2.15
C ASN A 306 -12.25 -15.25 -1.37
N ALA A 307 -13.33 -15.39 -0.60
CA ALA A 307 -13.66 -16.61 0.12
C ALA A 307 -13.89 -17.79 -0.84
N TYR A 308 -14.57 -17.54 -1.96
CA TYR A 308 -14.81 -18.53 -3.01
C TYR A 308 -13.50 -18.98 -3.68
N ALA A 309 -12.61 -18.04 -4.02
CA ALA A 309 -11.30 -18.36 -4.58
C ALA A 309 -10.42 -19.18 -3.61
N LEU A 310 -10.46 -18.85 -2.31
CA LEU A 310 -9.79 -19.62 -1.26
C LEU A 310 -10.36 -21.04 -1.14
N TYR A 311 -11.68 -21.18 -1.18
CA TYR A 311 -12.35 -22.48 -1.12
C TYR A 311 -11.96 -23.37 -2.30
N GLN A 312 -11.98 -22.84 -3.52
CA GLN A 312 -11.55 -23.58 -4.71
C GLN A 312 -10.07 -24.02 -4.63
N LYS A 313 -9.20 -23.16 -4.12
CA LYS A 313 -7.77 -23.50 -3.96
C LYS A 313 -7.54 -24.65 -2.97
N HIS A 314 -8.39 -24.79 -1.96
CA HIS A 314 -8.35 -25.92 -1.02
C HIS A 314 -9.07 -27.17 -1.55
N ALA A 315 -10.07 -27.02 -2.41
CA ALA A 315 -10.79 -28.13 -3.03
C ALA A 315 -9.98 -28.84 -4.14
N SER A 316 -8.93 -28.18 -4.68
CA SER A 316 -8.03 -28.72 -5.70
C SER A 316 -6.61 -28.95 -5.16
N PRO A 317 -6.36 -29.89 -4.21
CA PRO A 317 -5.00 -30.30 -3.92
C PRO A 317 -4.54 -31.28 -5.01
N SER A 318 -3.46 -30.93 -5.72
CA SER A 318 -2.68 -31.76 -6.66
C SER A 318 -3.41 -32.30 -7.91
N ALA A 319 -3.09 -31.72 -9.05
CA ALA A 319 -2.77 -32.47 -10.27
C ALA A 319 -1.35 -32.09 -10.68
#